data_AF-A0A544W355-F1
#
_entry.id   AF-A0A544W355-F1
#
_cell.length_a   1.000
_cell.length_b   1.000
_cell.length_c   1.000
_cell.angle_alpha   90.00
_cell.angle_beta   90.00
_cell.angle_gamma   90.00
#
_symmetry.space_group_name_H-M   'P 1'
#
loop_
_entity.id
_entity.type
_entity.pdbx_description
1 polymer ?
#
loop_
_entity_poly.entity_id
_entity_poly.type
_entity_poly.pdbx_seq_one_letter_code
_entity_poly.pdbx_strand_id
1 'polypeptide(L)'
;MARGLRIVCVGGVLRVDPARLRTAAAAQSDVGAYVSGMAAGPSLANAGTGMSGLLVEQACQLAGTMFDAAATAVHDELVAHAKKLSAAADRYHQTDGELGRRLGTIA
;
A
#
# COMPACT_ATOMS: atom_id res chain seq x y z
N MET A 1 -14.75 27.86 -46.62
CA MET A 1 -14.97 26.51 -46.04
C MET A 1 -13.84 26.20 -45.08
N ALA A 2 -13.98 26.53 -43.79
CA ALA A 2 -13.00 26.21 -42.76
C ALA A 2 -13.48 24.99 -41.98
N ARG A 3 -12.81 23.86 -42.16
CA ARG A 3 -13.08 22.60 -41.45
C ARG A 3 -12.62 22.74 -40.01
N GLY A 4 -13.57 22.69 -39.07
CA GLY A 4 -13.31 22.65 -37.64
C GLY A 4 -12.48 21.42 -37.26
N LEU A 5 -11.39 21.67 -36.54
CA LEU A 5 -10.52 20.64 -35.98
C LEU A 5 -11.30 19.89 -34.88
N ARG A 6 -11.74 18.67 -35.21
CA ARG A 6 -12.45 17.80 -34.28
C ARG A 6 -11.41 17.01 -33.48
N ILE A 7 -11.05 17.50 -32.30
CA ILE A 7 -10.26 16.72 -31.33
C ILE A 7 -11.19 15.66 -30.74
N VAL A 8 -10.99 14.41 -31.14
CA VAL A 8 -11.64 13.26 -30.52
C VAL A 8 -10.78 12.84 -29.33
N CYS A 9 -11.20 13.19 -28.12
CA CYS A 9 -10.58 12.68 -26.91
C CYS A 9 -10.93 11.20 -26.76
N VAL A 10 -10.00 10.32 -27.15
CA VAL A 10 -10.03 8.89 -26.81
C VAL A 10 -9.77 8.74 -25.31
N GLY A 11 -10.71 8.12 -24.61
CA GLY A 11 -10.60 7.74 -23.19
C GLY A 11 -11.21 8.77 -22.26
N GLY A 12 -12.33 8.44 -21.61
CA GLY A 12 -12.84 9.23 -20.49
C GLY A 12 -11.73 9.37 -19.45
N VAL A 13 -11.30 10.60 -19.20
CA VAL A 13 -10.19 10.90 -18.28
C VAL A 13 -10.59 10.40 -16.90
N LEU A 14 -9.99 9.29 -16.45
CA LEU A 14 -10.10 8.86 -15.07
C LEU A 14 -9.49 9.98 -14.22
N ARG A 15 -10.33 10.78 -13.56
CA ARG A 15 -9.87 11.85 -12.67
C ARG A 15 -9.31 11.19 -11.41
N VAL A 16 -7.99 11.06 -11.36
CA VAL A 16 -7.29 10.55 -10.18
C VAL A 16 -7.04 11.70 -9.23
N ASP A 17 -7.49 11.54 -7.98
CA ASP A 17 -7.24 12.48 -6.88
C ASP A 17 -5.96 12.05 -6.13
N PRO A 18 -4.86 12.83 -6.22
CA PRO A 18 -3.61 12.52 -5.53
C PRO A 18 -3.75 12.44 -4.00
N ALA A 19 -4.68 13.19 -3.40
CA ALA A 19 -4.90 13.17 -1.96
C ALA A 19 -5.50 11.83 -1.50
N ARG A 20 -6.41 11.26 -2.30
CA ARG A 20 -6.96 9.92 -2.05
C ARG A 20 -5.90 8.83 -2.18
N LEU A 21 -4.99 8.95 -3.15
CA LEU A 21 -3.86 8.01 -3.28
C LEU A 21 -2.94 8.06 -2.06
N ARG A 22 -2.62 9.26 -1.55
CA ARG A 22 -1.82 9.41 -0.32
C ARG A 22 -2.54 8.87 0.91
N THR A 23 -3.85 9.11 1.02
CA THR A 23 -4.67 8.56 2.12
C THR A 23 -4.66 7.03 2.10
N ALA A 24 -4.83 6.42 0.91
CA ALA A 24 -4.77 4.97 0.77
C ALA A 24 -3.37 4.41 1.07
N ALA A 25 -2.30 5.10 0.67
CA ALA A 25 -0.92 4.71 1.01
C ALA A 25 -0.66 4.74 2.52
N ALA A 26 -1.16 5.76 3.22
CA ALA A 26 -1.08 5.86 4.67
C ALA A 26 -1.85 4.70 5.35
N ALA A 27 -3.10 4.47 4.94
CA ALA A 27 -3.90 3.37 5.47
C ALA A 27 -3.25 1.99 5.28
N GLN A 28 -2.64 1.73 4.11
CA GLN A 28 -1.90 0.49 3.88
C GLN A 28 -0.67 0.37 4.78
N SER A 29 0.05 1.47 5.01
CA SER A 29 1.20 1.50 5.91
C SER A 29 0.78 1.22 7.36
N ASP A 30 -0.33 1.82 7.81
CA ASP A 30 -0.89 1.61 9.15
C ASP A 30 -1.33 0.15 9.36
N VAL A 31 -2.05 -0.43 8.38
CA VAL A 31 -2.44 -1.84 8.43
C VAL A 31 -1.20 -2.75 8.44
N GLY A 32 -0.20 -2.46 7.61
CA GLY A 32 1.05 -3.22 7.58
C GLY A 32 1.79 -3.17 8.92
N ALA A 33 1.87 -2.00 9.55
CA ALA A 33 2.47 -1.84 10.86
C ALA A 33 1.67 -2.59 11.95
N TYR A 34 0.33 -2.50 11.91
CA TYR A 34 -0.54 -3.23 12.83
C TYR A 34 -0.36 -4.75 12.74
N VAL A 35 -0.38 -5.30 11.53
CA VAL A 35 -0.23 -6.74 11.30
C VAL A 35 1.14 -7.25 11.76
N SER A 36 2.20 -6.52 11.44
CA SER A 36 3.56 -6.85 11.91
C SER A 36 3.69 -6.75 13.44
N GLY A 37 2.96 -5.82 14.07
CA GLY A 37 2.96 -5.62 15.53
C GLY A 37 2.07 -6.59 16.32
N MET A 38 1.28 -7.45 15.67
CA MET A 38 0.31 -8.33 16.33
C MET A 38 0.96 -9.38 17.25
N ALA A 39 2.28 -9.59 17.14
CA ALA A 39 3.09 -10.44 18.01
C ALA A 39 2.52 -11.86 18.24
N ALA A 40 1.91 -12.43 17.21
CA ALA A 40 1.32 -13.77 17.25
C ALA A 40 2.39 -14.85 17.46
N GLY A 41 3.58 -14.73 16.83
CA GLY A 41 4.71 -15.62 17.05
C GLY A 41 5.20 -15.64 18.51
N PRO A 42 5.55 -14.49 19.10
CA PRO A 42 5.90 -14.40 20.52
C PRO A 42 4.81 -14.96 21.46
N SER A 43 3.53 -14.72 21.16
CA SER A 43 2.42 -15.24 21.96
C SER A 43 2.36 -16.77 21.92
N LEU A 44 2.53 -17.36 20.74
CA LEU A 44 2.57 -18.82 20.56
C LEU A 44 3.84 -19.45 21.15
N ALA A 45 4.99 -18.80 21.00
CA ALA A 45 6.23 -19.24 21.62
C ALA A 45 6.09 -19.30 23.15
N ASN A 46 5.53 -18.24 23.76
CA ASN A 46 5.25 -18.21 25.20
C ASN A 46 4.28 -19.30 25.62
N ALA A 47 3.18 -19.52 24.87
CA ALA A 47 2.27 -20.63 25.15
C ALA A 47 3.01 -21.97 25.11
N GLY A 48 3.87 -22.20 24.10
CA GLY A 48 4.70 -23.39 23.97
C GLY A 48 5.60 -23.64 25.18
N THR A 49 6.24 -22.59 25.73
CA THR A 49 7.05 -22.72 26.95
C THR A 49 6.24 -23.16 28.19
N GLY A 50 4.95 -22.82 28.24
CA GLY A 50 4.04 -23.30 29.30
C GLY A 50 3.69 -24.79 29.17
N MET A 51 4.06 -25.42 28.06
CA MET A 51 3.75 -26.82 27.73
C MET A 51 5.01 -27.63 27.41
N SER A 52 6.17 -27.23 27.97
CA SER A 52 7.45 -27.83 27.65
C SER A 52 7.49 -29.35 27.83
N GLY A 53 8.13 -30.02 26.87
CA GLY A 53 8.27 -31.48 26.85
C GLY A 53 7.07 -32.22 26.22
N LEU A 54 6.03 -31.50 25.81
CA LEU A 54 4.90 -32.04 25.07
C LEU A 54 5.02 -31.73 23.57
N LEU A 55 4.40 -32.56 22.72
CA LEU A 55 4.34 -32.33 21.27
C LEU A 55 3.74 -30.96 20.92
N VAL A 56 2.86 -30.44 21.77
CA VAL A 56 2.20 -29.14 21.58
C VAL A 56 3.19 -27.97 21.69
N GLU A 57 4.30 -28.10 22.42
CA GLU A 57 5.36 -27.08 22.46
C GLU A 57 5.91 -26.81 21.06
N GLN A 58 6.32 -27.87 20.36
CA GLN A 58 6.88 -27.80 19.01
C GLN A 58 5.84 -27.32 18.00
N ALA A 59 4.57 -27.73 18.16
CA ALA A 59 3.48 -27.24 17.34
C ALA A 59 3.26 -25.73 17.52
N CYS A 60 3.33 -25.24 18.76
CA CYS A 60 3.23 -23.81 19.07
C CYS A 60 4.40 -23.01 18.47
N GLN A 61 5.63 -23.51 18.59
CA GLN A 61 6.81 -22.87 17.98
C GLN A 61 6.67 -22.80 16.45
N LEU A 62 6.30 -23.91 15.81
CA LEU A 62 6.09 -23.96 14.36
C LEU A 62 5.00 -22.98 13.92
N ALA A 63 3.83 -23.01 14.57
CA ALA A 63 2.75 -22.08 14.27
C ALA A 63 3.20 -20.62 14.44
N GLY A 64 3.96 -20.33 15.51
CA GLY A 64 4.51 -19.00 15.73
C GLY A 64 5.39 -18.51 14.59
N THR A 65 6.32 -19.35 14.10
CA THR A 65 7.17 -19.00 12.95
C THR A 65 6.37 -18.77 11.66
N MET A 66 5.30 -19.52 11.44
CA MET A 66 4.43 -19.35 10.27
C MET A 66 3.67 -18.02 10.33
N PHE A 67 3.16 -17.65 11.51
CA PHE A 67 2.49 -16.36 11.69
C PHE A 67 3.45 -15.18 11.52
N ASP A 68 4.66 -15.25 12.06
CA ASP A 68 5.66 -14.19 11.90
C ASP A 68 6.06 -14.02 10.43
N ALA A 69 6.24 -15.13 9.70
CA ALA A 69 6.53 -15.10 8.27
C ALA A 69 5.38 -14.49 7.47
N ALA A 70 4.13 -14.88 7.76
CA ALA A 70 2.95 -14.33 7.09
C ALA A 70 2.76 -12.84 7.40
N ALA A 71 2.93 -12.42 8.66
CA ALA A 71 2.82 -11.04 9.07
C ALA A 71 3.88 -10.15 8.38
N THR A 72 5.11 -10.66 8.26
CA THR A 72 6.20 -9.99 7.54
C THR A 72 5.88 -9.84 6.05
N ALA A 73 5.41 -10.92 5.40
CA ALA A 73 5.05 -10.88 3.98
C ALA A 73 3.92 -9.87 3.69
N VAL A 74 2.88 -9.86 4.52
CA VAL A 74 1.77 -8.90 4.40
C VAL A 74 2.26 -7.47 4.62
N HIS A 75 3.11 -7.24 5.62
CA HIS A 75 3.71 -5.93 5.86
C HIS A 75 4.49 -5.43 4.64
N ASP A 76 5.38 -6.26 4.10
CA ASP A 76 6.23 -5.92 2.96
C ASP A 76 5.40 -5.59 1.71
N GLU A 77 4.36 -6.39 1.45
CA GLU A 77 3.44 -6.15 0.34
C GLU A 77 2.71 -4.81 0.51
N LEU A 78 2.13 -4.55 1.69
CA LEU A 78 1.43 -3.30 1.96
C LEU A 78 2.34 -2.07 1.86
N VAL A 79 3.57 -2.16 2.35
CA VAL A 79 4.60 -1.10 2.19
C VAL A 79 4.93 -0.89 0.72
N ALA A 80 5.07 -1.96 -0.07
CA ALA A 80 5.32 -1.85 -1.50
C ALA A 80 4.14 -1.19 -2.24
N HIS A 81 2.90 -1.52 -1.89
CA HIS A 81 1.70 -0.88 -2.44
C HIS A 81 1.59 0.59 -2.04
N ALA A 82 1.86 0.93 -0.78
CA ALA A 82 1.86 2.31 -0.30
C ALA A 82 2.87 3.19 -1.05
N LYS A 83 4.07 2.65 -1.31
CA LYS A 83 5.10 3.32 -2.13
C LYS A 83 4.62 3.58 -3.55
N LYS A 84 3.97 2.60 -4.19
CA LYS A 84 3.41 2.75 -5.55
C LYS A 84 2.32 3.83 -5.61
N LEU A 85 1.42 3.86 -4.63
CA LEU A 85 0.37 4.87 -4.54
C LEU A 85 0.93 6.27 -4.30
N SER A 86 1.93 6.40 -3.44
CA SER A 86 2.61 7.67 -3.19
C SER A 86 3.31 8.18 -4.45
N ALA A 87 4.07 7.32 -5.13
CA ALA A 87 4.71 7.67 -6.39
C ALA A 87 3.71 8.04 -7.50
N ALA A 88 2.55 7.39 -7.54
CA ALA A 88 1.48 7.76 -8.45
C ALA A 88 0.91 9.15 -8.11
N ALA A 89 0.65 9.44 -6.84
CA ALA A 89 0.18 10.75 -6.38
C ALA A 89 1.15 11.87 -6.78
N ASP A 90 2.45 11.64 -6.62
CA ASP A 90 3.48 12.63 -6.99
C ASP A 90 3.51 12.88 -8.50
N ARG A 91 3.40 11.84 -9.32
CA ARG A 91 3.34 11.98 -10.79
C ARG A 91 2.10 12.76 -11.23
N TYR A 92 0.93 12.47 -10.66
CA TYR A 92 -0.29 13.20 -10.98
C TYR A 92 -0.16 14.68 -10.56
N HIS A 93 0.33 14.95 -9.35
CA HIS A 93 0.51 16.31 -8.87
C HIS A 93 1.49 17.11 -9.75
N GLN A 94 2.61 16.51 -10.14
CA GLN A 94 3.59 17.15 -11.04
C GLN A 94 2.99 17.43 -12.42
N THR A 95 2.25 16.47 -12.97
CA THR A 95 1.63 16.59 -14.29
C THR A 95 0.56 17.70 -14.29
N ASP A 96 -0.29 17.74 -13.26
CA ASP A 96 -1.31 18.77 -13.10
C ASP A 96 -0.69 20.15 -12.93
N GLY A 97 0.39 20.26 -12.14
CA GLY A 97 1.14 21.51 -11.96
C GLY A 97 1.75 22.01 -13.27
N GLU A 98 2.34 21.12 -14.07
CA GLU A 98 2.93 21.48 -15.36
C GLU A 98 1.87 21.93 -16.37
N LEU A 99 0.75 21.21 -16.46
CA LEU A 99 -0.37 21.60 -17.31
C LEU A 99 -0.97 22.95 -16.87
N GLY A 100 -1.12 23.17 -15.57
CA GLY A 100 -1.59 24.43 -15.01
C GLY A 100 -0.67 25.60 -15.38
N ARG A 101 0.66 25.43 -15.26
CA ARG A 101 1.64 26.45 -15.69
C ARG A 101 1.54 26.74 -17.18
N ARG A 102 1.48 25.71 -18.02
CA ARG A 102 1.36 25.88 -19.47
C ARG A 102 0.09 26.63 -19.85
N LEU A 103 -1.04 26.33 -19.21
CA LEU A 103 -2.30 27.05 -19.44
C LEU A 103 -2.21 28.51 -19.00
N GLY A 104 -1.59 28.79 -17.85
CA GLY A 104 -1.40 30.16 -17.35
C GLY A 104 -0.49 31.04 -18.21
N THR A 105 0.37 30.45 -19.04
CA THR A 105 1.22 31.19 -19.99
C THR A 105 0.51 31.53 -21.30
N ILE A 106 -0.58 30.85 -21.64
CA ILE A 106 -1.32 31.02 -22.92
C ILE A 106 -2.58 31.89 -22.73
N ALA A 107 -3.00 32.12 -21.48
CA ALA A 107 -4.10 33.01 -21.09
C ALA A 107 -3.60 34.44 -20.88
#